data_AF-A0A0F9QED7-F1
#
_entry.id   AF-A0A0F9QED7-F1
#
_cell.length_a   1.000
_cell.length_b   1.000
_cell.length_c   1.000
_cell.angle_alpha   90.00
_cell.angle_beta   90.00
_cell.angle_gamma   90.00
#
_symmetry.space_group_name_H-M   'P 1'
#
loop_
_entity.id
_entity.type
_entity.pdbx_description
1 polymer ?
#
loop_
_entity_poly.entity_id
_entity_poly.type
_entity_poly.pdbx_seq_one_letter_code
_entity_poly.pdbx_strand_id
1 'polypeptide(L)'
;MTKLGLNIPPGFTITTEACLDYFQQPQKVMEKIRPGIMLHLKKLEDESGKKFGDVQDPLLVSVRSGSVVSMPGMMDTVLNLGLNDR
;
A
#
# COMPACT_ATOMS: atom_id res chain seq x y z
N MET A 1 -7.44 -7.95 13.45
CA MET A 1 -6.19 -7.86 14.25
C MET A 1 -6.01 -6.46 14.82
N THR A 2 -5.92 -5.42 13.99
CA THR A 2 -5.80 -4.02 14.48
C THR A 2 -6.92 -3.58 15.41
N LYS A 3 -8.20 -3.89 15.09
CA LYS A 3 -9.35 -3.60 15.97
C LYS A 3 -9.32 -4.32 17.31
N LEU A 4 -8.51 -5.36 17.46
CA LEU A 4 -8.35 -6.12 18.71
C LEU A 4 -7.24 -5.53 19.59
N GLY A 5 -6.64 -4.41 19.21
CA GLY A 5 -5.57 -3.75 19.98
C GLY A 5 -4.21 -4.43 19.88
N LEU A 6 -4.03 -5.38 18.96
CA LEU A 6 -2.73 -5.98 18.69
C LEU A 6 -1.80 -4.95 18.02
N ASN A 7 -0.52 -4.98 18.39
CA ASN A 7 0.50 -4.11 17.81
C ASN A 7 0.84 -4.57 16.38
N ILE A 8 0.04 -4.10 15.41
CA ILE A 8 0.21 -4.39 13.99
C ILE A 8 0.73 -3.14 13.29
N PRO A 9 1.80 -3.23 12.47
CA PRO A 9 2.25 -2.10 11.68
C PRO A 9 1.12 -1.50 10.85
N PRO A 10 1.00 -0.16 10.79
CA PRO A 10 -0.08 0.49 10.06
C PRO A 10 0.05 0.24 8.55
N GLY A 11 -1.08 0.27 7.87
CA GLY A 11 -1.18 0.02 6.44
C GLY A 11 -2.55 0.37 5.90
N PHE A 12 -2.72 0.27 4.59
CA PHE A 12 -4.02 0.43 3.93
C PHE A 12 -4.18 -0.61 2.84
N THR A 13 -5.42 -0.80 2.39
CA THR A 13 -5.78 -1.82 1.40
C THR A 13 -6.46 -1.15 0.21
N ILE A 14 -6.01 -1.51 -1.00
CA ILE A 14 -6.71 -1.19 -2.23
C ILE A 14 -7.73 -2.31 -2.46
N THR A 15 -8.99 -1.94 -2.70
CA THR A 15 -10.08 -2.92 -2.74
C THR A 15 -10.03 -3.77 -4.01
N THR A 16 -10.71 -4.92 -3.97
CA THR A 16 -10.83 -5.82 -5.12
C THR A 16 -11.62 -5.19 -6.26
N GLU A 17 -12.59 -4.30 -5.97
CA GLU A 17 -13.32 -3.57 -7.00
C GLU A 17 -12.39 -2.67 -7.81
N ALA A 18 -11.45 -1.97 -7.16
CA ALA A 18 -10.46 -1.16 -7.86
C ALA A 18 -9.56 -2.01 -8.77
N CYS A 19 -9.24 -3.25 -8.38
CA CYS A 19 -8.51 -4.19 -9.21
C CYS A 19 -9.32 -4.61 -10.45
N LEU A 20 -10.59 -4.96 -10.28
CA LEU A 20 -11.49 -5.33 -11.38
C LEU A 20 -11.68 -4.17 -12.37
N ASP A 21 -11.92 -2.96 -11.86
CA ASP A 21 -12.04 -1.77 -12.69
C ASP A 21 -10.75 -1.49 -13.46
N TYR A 22 -9.58 -1.70 -12.83
CA TYR A 22 -8.27 -1.45 -13.44
C TYR A 22 -8.04 -2.33 -14.68
N PHE A 23 -8.49 -3.59 -14.67
CA PHE A 23 -8.41 -4.47 -15.84
C PHE A 23 -9.22 -3.97 -17.05
N GLN A 24 -10.26 -3.16 -16.82
CA GLN A 24 -11.10 -2.61 -17.88
C GLN A 24 -10.61 -1.24 -18.36
N GLN A 25 -10.25 -0.34 -17.42
CA GLN A 25 -9.93 1.06 -17.69
C GLN A 25 -8.74 1.54 -16.83
N PRO A 26 -7.51 1.08 -17.10
CA PRO A 26 -6.37 1.25 -16.19
C PRO A 26 -6.04 2.72 -15.91
N GLN A 27 -5.98 3.57 -16.95
CA GLN A 27 -5.62 4.99 -16.79
C GLN A 27 -6.67 5.73 -15.93
N LYS A 28 -7.95 5.59 -16.27
CA LYS A 28 -9.06 6.25 -15.56
C LYS A 28 -9.16 5.81 -14.10
N VAL A 29 -8.93 4.52 -13.83
CA VAL A 29 -8.95 4.00 -12.47
C VAL A 29 -7.78 4.53 -11.67
N MET A 30 -6.58 4.57 -12.25
CA MET A 30 -5.42 5.17 -11.59
C MET A 30 -5.63 6.65 -11.28
N GLU A 31 -6.22 7.43 -12.19
CA GLU A 31 -6.59 8.83 -11.92
C GLU A 31 -7.55 8.96 -10.73
N LYS A 32 -8.53 8.04 -10.63
CA LYS A 32 -9.52 8.01 -9.55
C LYS A 32 -8.91 7.62 -8.19
N ILE A 33 -8.05 6.59 -8.15
CA ILE A 33 -7.57 6.02 -6.87
C ILE A 33 -6.27 6.65 -6.37
N ARG A 34 -5.44 7.23 -7.25
CA ARG A 34 -4.15 7.81 -6.88
C ARG A 34 -4.25 8.87 -5.77
N PRO A 35 -5.21 9.80 -5.78
CA PRO A 35 -5.36 10.75 -4.67
C PRO A 35 -5.62 10.05 -3.33
N GLY A 36 -6.43 8.98 -3.33
CA GLY A 36 -6.70 8.16 -2.16
C GLY A 36 -5.46 7.43 -1.65
N ILE A 37 -4.64 6.88 -2.56
CA ILE A 37 -3.36 6.25 -2.21
C ILE A 37 -2.42 7.27 -1.56
N MET A 38 -2.27 8.46 -2.15
CA MET A 38 -1.39 9.51 -1.60
C MET A 38 -1.86 9.99 -0.23
N LEU A 39 -3.19 10.12 -0.04
CA LEU A 39 -3.77 10.48 1.25
C LEU A 39 -3.44 9.45 2.34
N HIS A 40 -3.58 8.15 2.04
CA HIS A 40 -3.29 7.11 3.03
C HIS A 40 -1.80 6.92 3.25
N LEU A 41 -0.97 7.12 2.22
CA LEU A 41 0.48 7.15 2.38
C LEU A 41 0.90 8.28 3.34
N LYS A 42 0.33 9.49 3.19
CA LYS A 42 0.56 10.61 4.12
C LYS A 42 0.19 10.23 5.56
N LYS A 43 -0.94 9.55 5.77
CA LYS A 43 -1.33 9.07 7.11
C LYS A 43 -0.32 8.08 7.69
N LEU A 44 0.23 7.18 6.87
CA LEU A 44 1.30 6.27 7.32
C LEU A 44 2.56 7.03 7.73
N GLU A 45 2.93 8.08 7.00
CA GLU A 45 4.04 8.94 7.40
C GLU A 45 3.77 9.59 8.75
N ASP A 46 2.57 10.13 8.95
CA ASP A 46 2.19 10.83 10.18
C ASP A 46 2.14 9.87 11.39
N GLU A 47 1.64 8.63 11.20
CA GLU A 47 1.59 7.60 12.24
C GLU A 47 2.97 7.00 12.58
N SER A 48 3.84 6.86 11.58
CA SER A 48 5.18 6.28 11.76
C SER A 48 6.25 7.29 12.15
N GLY A 49 6.00 8.59 11.95
CA GLY A 49 6.99 9.66 12.09
C GLY A 49 8.06 9.67 10.98
N LYS A 50 7.96 8.81 9.97
CA LYS A 50 8.90 8.65 8.86
C LYS A 50 8.31 9.21 7.57
N LYS A 51 9.14 9.51 6.57
CA LYS A 51 8.67 10.05 5.28
C LYS A 51 9.01 9.13 4.11
N PHE A 52 8.07 8.93 3.21
CA PHE A 52 8.28 8.06 2.06
C PHE A 52 9.24 8.74 1.06
N GLY A 53 10.39 8.12 0.83
CA GLY A 53 11.46 8.68 -0.01
C GLY A 53 12.38 9.68 0.69
N ASP A 54 12.32 9.81 2.02
CA ASP A 54 13.28 10.60 2.79
C ASP A 54 14.64 9.91 2.87
N VAL A 55 15.72 10.67 2.72
CA VAL A 55 17.10 10.15 2.69
C VAL A 55 17.62 9.82 4.09
N GLN A 56 17.15 10.53 5.12
CA GLN A 56 17.65 10.39 6.49
C GLN A 56 16.81 9.41 7.31
N ASP A 57 15.48 9.49 7.22
CA ASP A 57 14.58 8.56 7.92
C ASP A 57 13.44 8.07 6.99
N PRO A 58 13.76 7.14 6.06
CA PRO A 58 12.81 6.66 5.07
C PRO A 58 11.69 5.83 5.68
N LEU A 59 10.46 6.11 5.27
CA LEU A 59 9.34 5.18 5.36
C LEU A 59 9.48 4.13 4.26
N LEU A 60 9.63 2.87 4.65
CA LEU A 60 9.59 1.71 3.76
C LEU A 60 8.28 0.97 3.91
N VAL A 61 7.72 0.49 2.79
CA VAL A 61 6.46 -0.25 2.79
C VAL A 61 6.64 -1.65 2.19
N SER A 62 5.79 -2.57 2.62
CA SER A 62 5.62 -3.86 1.93
C SER A 62 4.33 -3.85 1.11
N VAL A 63 4.38 -4.34 -0.12
CA VAL A 63 3.21 -4.54 -0.98
C VAL A 63 2.91 -6.02 -1.06
N ARG A 64 1.67 -6.40 -0.71
CA ARG A 64 1.22 -7.79 -0.65
C ARG A 64 -0.08 -7.92 -1.43
N SER A 65 -0.19 -8.91 -2.30
CA SER A 65 -1.50 -9.27 -2.88
C SER A 65 -2.36 -10.00 -1.86
N GLY A 66 -3.66 -9.74 -1.90
CA GLY A 66 -4.66 -10.47 -1.14
C GLY A 66 -5.93 -10.63 -1.96
N SER A 67 -6.56 -11.80 -1.86
CA SER A 67 -7.84 -12.12 -2.49
C SER A 67 -8.80 -12.67 -1.46
N VAL A 68 -10.09 -12.68 -1.81
CA VAL A 68 -11.18 -13.18 -0.94
C VAL A 68 -10.96 -14.66 -0.57
N VAL A 69 -10.46 -15.45 -1.52
CA VAL A 69 -10.07 -16.85 -1.31
C VAL A 69 -8.56 -16.98 -1.41
N SER A 70 -7.94 -17.84 -0.60
CA SER A 70 -6.49 -18.06 -0.68
C SER A 70 -6.15 -18.66 -2.04
N MET A 71 -5.36 -17.93 -2.82
CA MET A 71 -4.85 -18.39 -4.12
C MET A 71 -3.33 -18.56 -4.01
N PRO A 72 -2.83 -19.81 -3.81
CA PRO A 72 -1.40 -20.10 -3.92
C PRO A 72 -0.90 -19.72 -5.32
N GLY A 73 0.19 -18.94 -5.40
CA GLY A 73 0.73 -18.44 -6.67
C GLY A 73 0.27 -17.04 -7.09
N MET A 74 -0.45 -16.32 -6.23
CA MET A 74 -0.60 -14.86 -6.40
C MET A 74 0.74 -14.13 -6.28
N MET A 75 0.75 -12.87 -6.72
CA MET A 75 1.92 -11.98 -6.76
C MET A 75 2.78 -12.08 -5.50
N ASP A 76 4.10 -12.17 -5.71
CA ASP A 76 5.07 -12.18 -4.63
C ASP A 76 4.98 -10.91 -3.78
N THR A 77 5.29 -11.06 -2.50
CA THR A 77 5.39 -9.91 -1.59
C THR A 77 6.61 -9.09 -1.94
N VAL A 78 6.41 -7.80 -2.21
CA VAL A 78 7.51 -6.84 -2.35
C VAL A 78 7.79 -6.23 -0.98
N LEU A 79 9.03 -6.37 -0.50
CA LEU A 79 9.51 -5.76 0.73
C LEU A 79 10.40 -4.56 0.41
N ASN A 80 10.59 -3.69 1.41
CA ASN A 80 11.51 -2.54 1.36
C ASN A 80 11.25 -1.57 0.19
N LEU A 81 9.99 -1.45 -0.26
CA LEU A 81 9.63 -0.49 -1.29
C LEU A 81 9.78 0.92 -0.72
N GLY A 82 10.55 1.76 -1.42
CA GLY A 82 10.92 3.11 -1.00
C GLY A 82 12.43 3.35 -1.00
N LEU A 83 13.25 2.29 -0.96
CA LEU A 83 14.70 2.39 -1.08
C LEU A 83 15.12 2.91 -2.46
N ASN A 84 16.09 3.80 -2.48
CA ASN A 84 16.75 4.31 -3.67
C ASN A 84 18.16 4.83 -3.30
N ASP A 85 19.01 5.12 -4.29
CA ASP A 85 20.42 5.49 -4.09
C ASP A 85 20.65 6.93 -3.60
N ARG A 86 19.59 7.73 -3.49
CA ARG A 86 19.70 9.15 -3.14
C ARG A 86 19.80 9.34 -1.63
#